data_AF-A0A2D1U1R7-F1
#
_entry.id   AF-A0A2D1U1R7-F1
#
_cell.length_a   1.000
_cell.length_b   1.000
_cell.length_c   1.000
_cell.angle_alpha   90.00
_cell.angle_beta   90.00
_cell.angle_gamma   90.00
#
_symmetry.space_group_name_H-M   'P 1'
#
loop_
_entity.id
_entity.type
_entity.pdbx_description
1 polymer ?
#
loop_
_entity_poly.entity_id
_entity_poly.type
_entity_poly.pdbx_seq_one_letter_code
_entity_poly.pdbx_strand_id
1 'polypeptide(L)' 'MKYETLFIMVRVQVYTSHTQISEVVREVENHSKMSLSDTANINILETEILVSRVRNVKNINHQHENNSFNT' A
#
# COMPACT_ATOMS: atom_id res chain seq x y z
N MET A 1 6.27 26.55 16.95
CA MET A 1 6.46 26.46 15.47
C MET A 1 5.25 25.78 14.88
N LYS A 2 4.87 26.10 13.64
CA LYS A 2 3.74 25.48 12.95
C LYS A 2 4.27 24.32 12.10
N TYR A 3 3.79 23.12 12.35
CA TYR A 3 4.06 21.95 11.51
C TYR A 3 2.84 21.68 10.63
N GLU A 4 3.09 21.24 9.41
CA GLU A 4 2.06 20.81 8.46
C GLU A 4 2.36 19.38 8.06
N THR A 5 1.35 18.51 8.07
CA THR A 5 1.48 17.13 7.61
C THR A 5 1.11 17.05 6.14
N LEU A 6 2.03 16.55 5.31
CA LEU A 6 1.82 16.32 3.89
C LEU A 6 1.68 14.82 3.64
N PHE A 7 0.65 14.42 2.88
CA PHE A 7 0.47 13.04 2.43
C PHE A 7 0.77 12.92 0.95
N ILE A 8 1.67 12.01 0.59
CA ILE A 8 1.99 11.69 -0.80
C ILE A 8 1.37 10.32 -1.11
N MET A 9 0.47 10.28 -2.09
CA MET A 9 -0.13 9.03 -2.55
C MET A 9 0.67 8.47 -3.71
N VAL A 10 1.22 7.26 -3.53
CA VAL A 10 2.01 6.57 -4.56
C VAL A 10 1.33 5.25 -4.91
N ARG A 11 1.11 4.99 -6.21
CA ARG A 11 0.68 3.67 -6.69
C ARG A 11 1.90 2.77 -6.86
N VAL A 12 1.97 1.71 -6.04
CA VAL A 12 3.00 0.68 -6.16
C VAL A 12 2.37 -0.57 -6.76
N GLN A 13 3.00 -1.11 -7.79
CA GLN A 13 2.63 -2.40 -8.38
C GLN A 13 3.80 -3.37 -8.18
N VAL A 14 3.50 -4.52 -7.58
CA VAL A 14 4.52 -5.50 -7.18
C VAL A 14 4.27 -6.84 -7.85
N TYR A 15 5.35 -7.55 -8.16
CA TYR A 15 5.34 -8.98 -8.46
C TYR A 15 5.92 -9.70 -7.24
N THR A 16 5.26 -10.76 -6.78
CA THR A 16 5.64 -11.41 -5.52
C THR A 16 5.20 -12.88 -5.52
N SER A 17 5.97 -13.72 -4.82
CA SER A 17 5.62 -15.11 -4.51
C SER A 17 4.90 -15.26 -3.16
N HIS A 18 4.75 -14.17 -2.39
CA HIS A 18 4.02 -14.19 -1.12
C HIS A 18 2.55 -14.49 -1.37
N THR A 19 1.98 -15.34 -0.52
CA THR A 19 0.58 -15.77 -0.65
C THR A 19 -0.37 -14.80 0.03
N GLN A 20 0.10 -14.12 1.08
CA GLN A 20 -0.71 -13.19 1.85
C GLN A 20 -0.28 -11.75 1.61
N ILE A 21 -1.26 -10.88 1.34
CA ILE A 21 -1.00 -9.45 1.16
C ILE A 21 -0.35 -8.80 2.39
N SER A 22 -0.57 -9.32 3.60
CA SER A 22 0.10 -8.82 4.80
C SER A 22 1.61 -9.06 4.82
N GLU A 23 2.08 -10.15 4.19
CA GLU A 23 3.51 -10.45 4.06
C GLU A 23 4.16 -9.45 3.11
N VAL A 24 3.52 -9.19 1.97
CA VAL A 24 3.93 -8.17 0.99
C VAL A 24 3.99 -6.78 1.63
N VAL A 25 2.94 -6.39 2.36
CA VAL A 25 2.88 -5.09 3.06
C VAL A 25 4.02 -4.96 4.06
N ARG A 26 4.20 -5.96 4.93
CA ARG A 26 5.27 -5.95 5.94
C ARG A 26 6.66 -5.90 5.30
N GLU A 27 6.88 -6.63 4.21
CA GLU A 27 8.17 -6.62 3.52
C GLU A 27 8.47 -5.25 2.92
N VAL A 28 7.48 -4.63 2.27
CA VAL A 28 7.62 -3.29 1.71
C VAL A 28 7.86 -2.26 2.82
N GLU A 29 7.09 -2.29 3.91
CA GLU A 29 7.26 -1.38 5.05
C GLU A 29 8.65 -1.48 5.69
N ASN A 30 9.17 -2.70 5.87
CA ASN A 30 10.42 -2.91 6.58
C ASN A 30 11.67 -2.69 5.71
N HIS A 31 11.58 -2.92 4.40
CA HIS A 31 12.77 -2.95 3.53
C HIS A 31 12.78 -1.88 2.45
N SER A 32 11.64 -1.25 2.15
CA SER A 32 11.61 -0.16 1.17
C SER A 32 12.07 1.15 1.81
N LYS A 33 12.64 2.03 1.00
CA LYS A 33 13.06 3.36 1.44
C LYS A 33 12.41 4.42 0.56
N MET A 34 11.80 5.41 1.21
CA MET A 34 11.37 6.65 0.57
C MET A 34 12.20 7.77 1.19
N SER A 35 12.70 8.68 0.36
CA SER A 35 13.45 9.83 0.82
C SER A 35 12.96 11.07 0.09
N LEU A 36 12.59 12.09 0.85
CA LEU A 36 12.38 13.43 0.34
C LEU A 36 13.52 14.33 0.83
N SER A 37 14.02 15.16 -0.07
CA SER A 37 14.99 16.19 0.28
C SER A 37 14.27 17.49 0.63
N ASP A 38 14.96 18.35 1.37
CA ASP A 38 14.56 19.74 1.53
C ASP A 38 14.36 20.43 0.18
N THR A 39 13.53 21.46 0.19
CA THR A 39 13.35 22.39 -0.93
C THR A 39 13.79 23.77 -0.49
N ALA A 40 13.81 24.74 -1.42
CA ALA A 40 14.26 26.11 -1.13
C ALA A 40 13.61 26.77 0.10
N ASN A 41 12.38 26.38 0.45
CA ASN A 41 11.61 26.99 1.56
C ASN A 41 11.01 25.98 2.55
N ILE A 42 11.28 24.68 2.39
CA ILE A 42 10.66 23.63 3.21
C ILE A 42 11.75 22.68 3.69
N ASN A 43 11.84 22.53 5.01
CA ASN A 43 12.69 21.53 5.65
C ASN A 43 11.86 20.28 5.94
N ILE A 44 12.24 19.15 5.36
CA ILE A 44 11.63 17.85 5.59
C ILE A 44 12.23 17.26 6.85
N LEU A 45 11.41 17.11 7.88
CA LEU A 45 11.86 16.62 9.19
C LEU A 45 11.83 15.09 9.26
N GLU A 46 10.88 14.48 8.58
CA GLU A 46 10.65 13.05 8.60
C GLU A 46 10.00 12.59 7.30
N THR A 47 10.28 11.36 6.90
CA THR A 47 9.62 10.68 5.78
C THR A 47 9.38 9.25 6.18
N GLU A 48 8.12 8.85 6.21
CA GLU A 48 7.70 7.49 6.55
C GLU A 48 6.95 6.85 5.38
N ILE A 49 7.12 5.54 5.21
CA ILE A 49 6.27 4.76 4.30
C ILE A 49 5.12 4.18 5.12
N LEU A 50 3.90 4.61 4.78
CA LEU A 50 2.67 4.02 5.32
C LEU A 50 2.00 3.20 4.22
N VAL A 51 2.04 1.87 4.32
CA VAL A 51 1.44 0.99 3.31
C VAL A 51 0.04 0.56 3.75
N SER A 52 -0.98 1.06 3.08
CA SER A 52 -2.37 0.66 3.32
C SER A 52 -2.81 -0.46 2.36
N ARG A 53 -3.59 -1.43 2.88
CA ARG A 53 -4.20 -2.49 2.07
C ARG A 53 -5.44 -1.97 1.37
N VAL A 54 -5.40 -1.80 0.05
CA VAL A 54 -6.59 -1.53 -0.77
C VAL A 54 -7.11 -2.84 -1.37
N ARG A 55 -8.28 -3.31 -0.91
CA ARG A 55 -8.95 -4.48 -1.49
C ARG A 55 -9.76 -4.06 -2.71
N ASN A 56 -9.53 -4.69 -3.86
CA ASN A 56 -10.40 -4.50 -5.03
C ASN A 56 -11.65 -5.40 -4.90
N VAL A 57 -12.79 -4.80 -4.57
CA VAL A 57 -14.06 -5.52 -4.34
C VAL A 57 -14.56 -6.24 -5.60
N LYS A 58 -14.13 -5.82 -6.81
CA LYS A 58 -14.58 -6.43 -8.07
C LYS A 58 -14.13 -7.88 -8.27
N ASN A 59 -13.13 -8.37 -7.52
CA ASN A 59 -12.64 -9.75 -7.63
C ASN A 59 -13.23 -10.71 -6.59
N ILE A 60 -14.14 -10.26 -5.72
CA ILE A 60 -14.66 -11.08 -4.62
C ILE A 60 -15.88 -11.92 -5.06
N ASN A 61 -16.60 -11.50 -6.11
CA ASN A 61 -17.89 -12.09 -6.48
C ASN A 61 -17.83 -13.16 -7.58
N HIS A 62 -16.68 -13.41 -8.21
CA HIS A 62 -16.59 -14.40 -9.30
C HIS A 62 -16.46 -15.87 -8.84
N GLN A 63 -16.43 -16.13 -7.54
CA GLN A 63 -16.35 -17.51 -7.01
C GLN A 63 -17.68 -18.07 -6.48
N HIS A 64 -18.76 -17.28 -6.44
CA HIS A 64 -20.02 -17.70 -5.83
C HIS A 64 -21.12 -18.14 -6.80
N GLU A 65 -20.90 -18.18 -8.12
CA GLU A 65 -21.94 -18.56 -9.10
C GLU A 65 -21.89 -20.03 -9.60
N ASN A 66 -20.89 -20.84 -9.23
CA ASN A 66 -20.71 -22.17 -9.84
C ASN A 66 -21.12 -23.38 -8.98
N ASN A 67 -21.74 -23.20 -7.79
CA ASN A 67 -21.99 -24.31 -6.86
C ASN A 67 -23.47 -24.62 -6.56
N SER A 68 -24.40 -24.24 -7.44
CA SER A 68 -25.83 -24.52 -7.24
C SER A 68 -26.47 -25.24 -8.43
N PHE A 69 -25.92 -26.38 -8.84
CA PHE A 69 -26.65 -27.41 -9.61
C PHE A 69 -26.04 -28.78 -9.30
N ASN A 70 -26.39 -29.34 -8.14
CA ASN A 70 -26.44 -30.77 -7.87
C ASN A 70 -27.04 -30.98 -6.48
N THR A 71 -28.38 -30.98 -6.40
CA THR A 71 -29.19 -31.76 -5.46
C THR A 71 -30.57 -31.95 -6.07
#